data_AF-A0A2G4SL49-F1
#
_entry.id   AF-A0A2G4SL49-F1
#
_cell.length_a   1.000
_cell.length_b   1.000
_cell.length_c   1.000
_cell.angle_alpha   90.00
_cell.angle_beta   90.00
_cell.angle_gamma   90.00
#
_symmetry.space_group_name_H-M   'P 1'
#
loop_
_entity.id
_entity.type
_entity.pdbx_description
1 polymer ?
#
loop_
_entity_poly.entity_id
_entity_poly.type
_entity_poly.pdbx_seq_one_letter_code
_entity_poly.pdbx_strand_id
1 'polypeptide(L)'
;MSTVEPWAYPDHKQFERVPSLSEVDKTDRKAVYAARNQKIRDDWVKAMEARIIKEKLDECYRTEGVNHYQSCRHLADMYFEALKTNKVEGFRKHT
;
A
#
# COMPACT_ATOMS: atom_id res chain seq x y z
N MET A 1 14.98 23.47 12.61
CA MET A 1 14.48 23.67 11.23
C MET A 1 15.42 22.90 10.33
N SER A 2 14.93 21.85 9.67
CA SER A 2 15.78 20.94 8.89
C SER A 2 16.42 21.69 7.72
N THR A 3 17.75 21.75 7.73
CA THR A 3 18.58 22.11 6.60
C THR A 3 18.53 20.96 5.59
N VAL A 4 17.65 21.04 4.58
CA VAL A 4 17.62 20.07 3.49
C VAL A 4 17.98 20.80 2.22
N GLU A 5 19.05 20.36 1.56
CA GLU A 5 19.44 20.89 0.26
C GLU A 5 18.34 20.62 -0.78
N PRO A 6 18.00 21.58 -1.67
CA PRO A 6 16.81 21.49 -2.54
C PRO A 6 16.80 20.34 -3.55
N TRP A 7 17.95 19.70 -3.80
CA TRP A 7 18.15 18.71 -4.86
C TRP A 7 18.42 17.29 -4.32
N ALA A 8 18.49 17.11 -3.00
CA ALA A 8 18.67 15.79 -2.40
C ALA A 8 17.36 14.99 -2.46
N TYR A 9 17.46 13.70 -2.81
CA TYR A 9 16.29 12.82 -2.79
C TYR A 9 15.79 12.70 -1.34
N PRO A 10 14.50 12.95 -1.05
CA PRO A 10 14.00 12.89 0.31
C PRO A 10 14.18 11.49 0.90
N ASP A 11 14.68 11.42 2.13
CA ASP A 11 14.75 10.16 2.86
C ASP A 11 13.36 9.54 3.06
N HIS A 12 13.31 8.22 3.16
CA HIS A 12 12.07 7.50 3.48
C HIS A 12 11.55 7.90 4.86
N LYS A 13 10.44 8.66 4.87
CA LYS A 13 9.80 9.11 6.10
C LYS A 13 9.18 7.93 6.86
N GLN A 14 9.61 7.74 8.10
CA GLN A 14 9.02 6.78 9.02
C GLN A 14 7.83 7.41 9.76
N PHE A 15 6.75 6.63 9.93
CA PHE A 15 5.56 7.03 10.67
C PHE A 15 5.34 6.08 11.85
N GLU A 16 5.07 6.63 13.02
CA GLU A 16 4.71 5.84 14.19
C GLU A 16 3.37 5.13 14.00
N ARG A 17 3.24 3.94 14.60
CA ARG A 17 1.99 3.19 14.61
C ARG A 17 1.10 3.70 15.73
N VAL A 18 -0.05 4.23 15.35
CA VAL A 18 -1.14 4.64 16.22
C VAL A 18 -2.26 3.57 16.25
N PRO A 19 -3.10 3.58 17.30
CA PRO A 19 -4.24 2.69 17.40
C PRO A 19 -5.22 2.86 16.23
N SER A 20 -6.03 1.82 15.99
CA SER A 20 -7.04 1.83 14.94
C SER A 20 -8.22 2.76 15.28
N LEU A 21 -9.01 3.16 14.28
CA LEU A 21 -10.13 4.09 14.48
C LEU A 21 -11.20 3.55 15.46
N SER A 22 -11.30 2.24 15.65
CA SER A 22 -12.20 1.60 16.62
C SER A 22 -11.72 1.70 18.06
N GLU A 23 -10.41 1.81 18.28
CA GLU A 23 -9.78 1.80 19.61
C GLU A 23 -9.53 3.20 20.17
N VAL A 24 -9.53 4.22 19.30
CA VAL A 24 -9.29 5.61 19.68
C VAL A 24 -10.52 6.23 20.34
N ASP A 25 -10.27 7.01 21.40
CA ASP A 25 -11.30 7.87 22.00
C ASP A 25 -11.79 8.93 21.00
N LYS A 26 -13.09 8.92 20.73
CA LYS A 26 -13.75 9.83 19.78
C LYS A 26 -13.71 11.30 20.23
N THR A 27 -13.50 11.56 21.52
CA THR A 27 -13.41 12.94 22.04
C THR A 27 -12.08 13.60 21.69
N ASP A 28 -10.99 12.83 21.59
CA ASP A 28 -9.69 13.33 21.19
C ASP A 28 -9.57 13.46 19.66
N ARG A 29 -9.81 14.69 19.18
CA ARG A 29 -9.71 15.04 17.76
C ARG A 29 -8.33 14.75 17.17
N LYS A 30 -7.24 14.86 17.95
CA LYS A 30 -5.88 14.65 17.45
C LYS A 30 -5.63 13.17 17.20
N ALA A 31 -5.97 12.31 18.17
CA ALA A 31 -5.85 10.87 18.03
C ALA A 31 -6.71 10.34 16.86
N VAL A 32 -7.96 10.83 16.73
CA VAL A 32 -8.85 10.45 15.63
C VAL A 32 -8.24 10.82 14.26
N TYR A 33 -7.64 12.02 14.15
CA TYR A 33 -6.99 12.45 12.92
C TYR A 33 -5.75 11.59 12.58
N ALA A 34 -4.95 11.25 13.58
CA ALA A 34 -3.79 10.38 13.41
C ALA A 34 -4.19 8.99 12.91
N ALA A 35 -5.23 8.38 13.51
CA ALA A 35 -5.73 7.07 13.11
C ALA A 35 -6.28 7.06 11.67
N ARG A 36 -7.01 8.12 11.28
CA ARG A 36 -7.49 8.28 9.88
C ARG A 36 -6.33 8.34 8.90
N ASN A 37 -5.30 9.13 9.21
CA ASN A 37 -4.14 9.25 8.33
C ASN A 37 -3.34 7.95 8.26
N GLN A 38 -3.23 7.19 9.35
CA GLN A 38 -2.59 5.88 9.32
C GLN A 38 -3.34 4.93 8.39
N LYS A 39 -4.66 4.80 8.53
CA LYS A 39 -5.44 3.95 7.63
C LYS A 39 -5.23 4.32 6.16
N ILE A 40 -5.24 5.60 5.82
CA ILE A 40 -5.02 6.05 4.44
C ILE A 40 -3.62 5.65 3.96
N ARG A 41 -2.57 5.84 4.77
CA ARG A 41 -1.21 5.43 4.40
C ARG A 41 -1.12 3.94 4.17
N ASP A 42 -1.70 3.13 5.05
CA ASP A 42 -1.67 1.68 4.94
C ASP A 42 -2.44 1.19 3.70
N ASP A 43 -3.59 1.80 3.39
CA ASP A 43 -4.35 1.52 2.17
C ASP A 43 -3.51 1.83 0.90
N TRP A 44 -2.74 2.92 0.89
CA TRP A 44 -1.81 3.25 -0.20
C TRP A 44 -0.64 2.28 -0.30
N VAL A 45 -0.06 1.84 0.82
CA VAL A 45 1.01 0.84 0.83
C VAL A 45 0.53 -0.45 0.17
N LYS A 46 -0.66 -0.95 0.54
CA LYS A 46 -1.26 -2.13 -0.10
C LYS A 46 -1.48 -1.96 -1.60
N ALA A 47 -1.94 -0.79 -2.04
CA ALA A 47 -2.10 -0.50 -3.46
C ALA A 47 -0.75 -0.53 -4.21
N MET A 48 0.32 -0.02 -3.57
CA MET A 48 1.67 -0.08 -4.12
C MET A 48 2.24 -1.51 -4.14
N GLU A 49 1.94 -2.34 -3.14
CA GLU A 49 2.27 -3.77 -3.15
C GLU A 49 1.62 -4.49 -4.33
N ALA A 50 0.32 -4.22 -4.59
CA ALA A 50 -0.38 -4.79 -5.74
C ALA A 50 0.26 -4.37 -7.07
N ARG A 51 0.75 -3.12 -7.15
CA ARG A 51 1.48 -2.61 -8.31
C ARG A 51 2.82 -3.32 -8.51
N ILE A 52 3.57 -3.61 -7.45
CA ILE A 52 4.83 -4.37 -7.55
C ILE A 52 4.57 -5.78 -8.10
N ILE A 53 3.51 -6.44 -7.64
CA ILE A 53 3.12 -7.77 -8.16
C ILE A 53 2.81 -7.67 -9.66
N LYS A 54 2.07 -6.63 -10.08
CA LYS A 54 1.77 -6.39 -11.49
C LYS A 54 3.05 -6.18 -12.32
N GLU A 55 3.99 -5.37 -11.84
CA GLU A 55 5.24 -5.10 -12.55
C GLU A 55 6.08 -6.37 -12.72
N LYS A 56 6.14 -7.23 -11.70
CA LYS A 56 6.78 -8.56 -11.79
C LYS A 56 6.05 -9.51 -12.74
N LEU A 57 4.72 -9.47 -12.77
CA LEU A 57 3.93 -10.27 -13.70
C LEU A 57 4.18 -9.82 -15.15
N ASP A 58 4.20 -8.51 -15.40
CA ASP A 58 4.51 -7.94 -16.72
C ASP A 58 5.94 -8.30 -17.16
N GLU A 59 6.90 -8.31 -16.24
CA GLU A 59 8.27 -8.78 -16.49
C GLU A 59 8.29 -10.26 -16.88
N CYS A 60 7.64 -11.13 -16.11
CA CYS A 60 7.56 -12.57 -16.38
C CYS A 60 6.92 -12.86 -17.75
N TYR A 61 5.88 -12.12 -18.12
CA TYR A 61 5.22 -12.26 -19.42
C TYR A 61 6.14 -11.86 -20.57
N ARG A 62 7.01 -10.87 -20.37
CA ARG A 62 8.00 -10.45 -21.37
C ARG A 62 9.15 -11.45 -21.51
N THR A 63 9.58 -12.09 -20.43
CA THR A 63 10.71 -13.04 -20.45
C THR A 63 10.32 -14.42 -20.98
N GLU A 64 9.18 -14.96 -20.53
CA GLU A 64 8.77 -16.34 -20.84
C GLU A 64 8.05 -16.48 -22.19
N GLY A 65 7.53 -15.37 -22.75
CA GLY A 65 6.78 -15.39 -24.00
C GLY A 65 5.65 -16.41 -23.94
N VAL A 66 5.64 -17.38 -24.85
CA VAL A 66 4.56 -18.39 -24.97
C VAL A 66 4.40 -19.27 -23.72
N ASN A 67 5.44 -19.41 -22.89
CA ASN A 67 5.41 -20.26 -21.69
C ASN A 67 4.77 -19.62 -20.46
N HIS A 68 4.30 -18.36 -20.58
CA HIS A 68 3.78 -17.59 -19.44
C HIS A 68 2.64 -18.29 -18.68
N TYR A 69 1.87 -19.18 -19.33
CA TYR A 69 0.78 -19.92 -18.71
C TYR A 69 1.22 -20.89 -17.60
N GLN A 70 2.43 -21.46 -17.70
CA GLN A 70 2.96 -22.37 -16.70
C GLN A 70 3.86 -21.62 -15.72
N SER A 71 4.83 -20.85 -16.23
CA SER A 71 5.85 -20.18 -15.43
C SER A 71 5.29 -19.04 -14.57
N CYS A 72 4.38 -18.23 -15.12
CA CYS A 72 3.91 -16.99 -14.47
C CYS A 72 2.58 -17.13 -13.72
N ARG A 73 2.01 -18.33 -13.64
CA ARG A 73 0.68 -18.58 -13.03
C ARG A 73 0.59 -18.09 -11.59
N HIS A 74 1.61 -18.36 -10.78
CA HIS A 74 1.65 -17.96 -9.37
C HIS A 74 1.60 -16.43 -9.20
N LEU A 75 2.27 -15.66 -10.06
CA LEU A 75 2.21 -14.20 -10.06
C LEU A 75 0.82 -13.69 -10.47
N ALA A 76 0.19 -14.35 -11.44
CA ALA A 76 -1.17 -14.01 -11.85
C ALA A 76 -2.17 -14.26 -10.72
N ASP A 77 -2.08 -15.42 -10.05
CA ASP A 77 -2.93 -15.78 -8.91
C ASP A 77 -2.76 -14.78 -7.75
N MET A 78 -1.51 -14.45 -7.40
CA MET A 78 -1.19 -13.42 -6.40
C MET A 78 -1.75 -12.04 -6.80
N TYR A 79 -1.64 -11.66 -8.07
CA TYR A 79 -2.19 -10.39 -8.55
C TYR A 79 -3.71 -10.36 -8.44
N PHE A 80 -4.40 -11.44 -8.82
CA PHE A 80 -5.85 -11.55 -8.69
C PHE A 80 -6.32 -11.50 -7.23
N GLU A 81 -5.56 -12.09 -6.31
CA GLU A 81 -5.83 -11.98 -4.88
C GLU A 81 -5.63 -10.53 -4.40
N ALA A 82 -4.50 -9.91 -4.75
CA ALA A 82 -4.20 -8.52 -4.40
C ALA A 82 -5.26 -7.55 -4.93
N LEU A 83 -5.80 -7.76 -6.14
CA LEU A 83 -6.87 -6.92 -6.68
C LEU A 83 -8.17 -6.98 -5.86
N LYS A 84 -8.42 -8.07 -5.13
CA LYS A 84 -9.60 -8.22 -4.26
C LYS A 84 -9.38 -7.54 -2.92
N THR A 85 -8.18 -7.66 -2.35
CA THR A 85 -7.86 -7.27 -0.97
C THR A 85 -7.24 -5.88 -0.84
N ASN A 86 -6.37 -5.48 -1.78
CA ASN A 86 -5.51 -4.30 -1.67
C ASN A 86 -6.14 -3.04 -2.30
N LYS A 87 -7.41 -2.79 -1.99
CA LYS A 87 -8.13 -1.61 -2.48
C LYS A 87 -7.96 -0.43 -1.52
N VAL A 88 -7.92 0.78 -2.08
CA VAL A 88 -7.99 2.01 -1.28
C VAL A 88 -9.45 2.24 -0.90
N GLU A 89 -9.79 1.92 0.34
CA GLU A 89 -11.17 1.97 0.84
C GLU A 89 -11.47 3.29 1.57
N GLY A 90 -10.43 3.94 2.07
CA GLY A 90 -10.54 5.21 2.77
C GLY A 90 -11.10 5.06 4.19
N PHE A 91 -10.97 6.12 4.99
CA PHE A 91 -11.21 6.05 6.44
C PHE A 91 -12.67 5.88 6.87
N ARG A 92 -13.64 6.09 5.96
CA ARG A 92 -15.08 6.04 6.26
C ARG A 92 -15.66 4.64 6.10
N LYS A 93 -14.96 3.74 5.41
CA LYS A 93 -15.45 2.37 5.25
C LYS A 93 -15.28 1.65 6.58
N HIS A 94 -16.41 1.48 7.27
CA HIS A 94 -16.54 0.62 8.44
C HIS A 94 -16.84 -0.78 7.92
N THR A 95 -15.79 -1.56 7.64
CA THR A 95 -15.90 -3.02 7.54
C THR A 95 -15.25 -3.62 8.75
#